data_AF-A0A5C4Y8A0-F1
#
_entry.id   AF-A0A5C4Y8A0-F1
#
_cell.length_a   1.000
_cell.length_b   1.000
_cell.length_c   1.000
_cell.angle_alpha   90.00
_cell.angle_beta   90.00
_cell.angle_gamma   90.00
#
_symmetry.space_group_name_H-M   'P 1'
#
loop_
_entity.id
_entity.type
_entity.pdbx_description
1 polymer ?
#
loop_
_entity_poly.entity_id
_entity_poly.type
_entity_poly.pdbx_seq_one_letter_code
_entity_poly.pdbx_strand_id
1 'polypeptide(L)'
;MTAGLHQLPVKMLGDLISPRALERILQDAATSRGTTPGGMDSQTLEDILKREVFKRLQLSVPAPLAKRRVSEVLAELSRTTQERAPLNDAALDELEEHARRFALYFDWPETQRLRGLLGVARQEQEAGRDIAPLVQEGRDLTAQMDRRLQEGLVVQAQDLAELRAIFTRVQGLGSREVRRLDTLIAQIDEAQTQGTLVPGEVDRARTLTYTLRKLLESSVVQGLGGGDSAESALAQARVLELEREHALQALNAAEQEFAALLLVRPELRAQFETLRGNGAQPPPTAQALEGWCETLRTVLAEVLSEQRDELSALERDLSGHPAGAGVRVSLDAARHLLDRGSLASDELRALGTARGALQASPDGAGLSGEAGLNAGRELLEIERTARDLPGAAAELAPLIAEAQAALSHGQEANLDPLWAVLERHMGAAAQERESFDDRADRIVAEYDAVRGLAGETTQRLGRLADTLRAQRRLGPMSAAARSRYAQTLDDAETLLAEAQAEYRAAQEVTATFGDDALSGLLGVFELGALGQEPSVPADPTAAEVWTLQGCMLLSGPRDEITVPLTNLITLAEDMGVTDLTMDSAGHRWAAQRDAEGLWQVTRTRR
;
A
#
# COMPACT_ATOMS: atom_id res chain seq x y z
N MET A 1 -2.03 -31.94 -15.15
CA MET A 1 -2.35 -31.31 -16.45
C MET A 1 -1.76 -29.89 -16.45
N THR A 2 -1.85 -29.16 -17.56
CA THR A 2 -1.29 -27.81 -17.73
C THR A 2 -1.70 -26.84 -16.61
N ALA A 3 -0.73 -26.16 -16.00
CA ALA A 3 -1.00 -24.87 -15.37
C ALA A 3 -1.55 -23.95 -16.48
N GLY A 4 -2.76 -23.42 -16.29
CA GLY A 4 -3.51 -22.80 -17.37
C GLY A 4 -2.85 -21.51 -17.86
N LEU A 5 -2.51 -21.44 -19.16
CA LEU A 5 -2.07 -20.18 -19.78
C LEU A 5 -3.11 -19.05 -19.58
N HIS A 6 -4.38 -19.42 -19.41
CA HIS A 6 -5.49 -18.52 -19.07
C HIS A 6 -5.38 -17.82 -17.70
N GLN A 7 -4.59 -18.35 -16.76
CA GLN A 7 -4.46 -17.76 -15.41
C GLN A 7 -3.67 -16.44 -15.40
N LEU A 8 -2.71 -16.26 -16.34
CA LEU A 8 -1.91 -15.03 -16.39
C LEU A 8 -2.75 -13.80 -16.78
N PRO A 9 -3.61 -13.85 -17.83
CA PRO A 9 -4.57 -12.78 -18.09
C PRO A 9 -5.51 -12.49 -16.93
N VAL A 10 -6.02 -13.52 -16.25
CA VAL A 10 -6.91 -13.38 -15.07
C VAL A 10 -6.20 -12.58 -13.96
N LYS A 11 -4.94 -12.90 -13.68
CA LYS A 11 -4.11 -12.16 -12.71
C LYS A 11 -3.81 -10.72 -13.14
N MET A 12 -3.53 -10.49 -14.42
CA MET A 12 -3.04 -9.20 -14.93
C MET A 12 -4.14 -8.21 -15.34
N LEU A 13 -5.36 -8.67 -15.57
CA LEU A 13 -6.52 -7.83 -15.90
C LEU A 13 -7.54 -7.74 -14.75
N GLY A 14 -7.25 -8.39 -13.61
CA GLY A 14 -8.07 -8.41 -12.41
C GLY A 14 -8.24 -7.04 -11.73
N ASP A 15 -7.55 -6.00 -12.19
CA ASP A 15 -7.76 -4.59 -11.83
C ASP A 15 -8.89 -3.93 -12.66
N LEU A 16 -9.16 -4.41 -13.88
CA LEU A 16 -10.13 -3.81 -14.82
C LEU A 16 -11.45 -4.58 -14.94
N ILE A 17 -11.38 -5.90 -14.77
CA ILE A 17 -12.51 -6.84 -14.88
C ILE A 17 -12.38 -7.86 -13.75
N SER A 18 -13.50 -8.32 -13.19
CA SER A 18 -13.50 -9.41 -12.20
C SER A 18 -12.73 -10.64 -12.71
N PRO A 19 -11.86 -11.26 -11.88
CA PRO A 19 -11.20 -12.52 -12.22
C PRO A 19 -12.18 -13.60 -12.70
N ARG A 20 -13.30 -13.81 -11.98
CA ARG A 20 -14.33 -14.78 -12.36
C ARG A 20 -15.10 -14.42 -13.63
N ALA A 21 -15.39 -13.14 -13.84
CA ALA A 21 -16.03 -12.69 -15.07
C ALA A 21 -15.13 -12.93 -16.29
N LEU A 22 -13.82 -12.70 -16.13
CA LEU A 22 -12.81 -12.99 -17.15
C LEU A 22 -12.60 -14.50 -17.35
N GLU A 23 -12.56 -15.30 -16.29
CA GLU A 23 -12.56 -16.77 -16.39
C GLU A 23 -13.77 -17.30 -17.15
N ARG A 24 -14.98 -16.77 -16.89
CA ARG A 24 -16.18 -17.15 -17.65
C ARG A 24 -16.09 -16.74 -19.12
N ILE A 25 -15.62 -15.53 -19.43
CA ILE A 25 -15.38 -15.10 -20.82
C ILE A 25 -14.38 -16.03 -21.52
N LEU A 26 -13.30 -16.43 -20.83
CA LEU A 26 -12.30 -17.38 -21.34
C LEU A 26 -12.90 -18.79 -21.52
N GLN A 27 -13.75 -19.25 -20.60
CA GLN A 27 -14.48 -20.52 -20.68
C GLN A 27 -15.46 -20.52 -21.86
N ASP A 28 -16.27 -19.48 -22.05
CA ASP A 28 -17.23 -19.35 -23.15
C ASP A 28 -16.51 -19.24 -24.51
N ALA A 29 -15.43 -18.45 -24.55
CA ALA A 29 -14.59 -18.29 -25.74
C ALA A 29 -13.82 -19.57 -26.11
N ALA A 30 -13.40 -20.38 -25.13
CA ALA A 30 -12.82 -21.70 -25.34
C ALA A 30 -13.87 -22.71 -25.81
N THR A 31 -15.05 -22.74 -25.17
CA THR A 31 -16.13 -23.68 -25.47
C THR A 31 -16.69 -23.45 -26.87
N SER A 32 -16.88 -22.20 -27.29
CA SER A 32 -17.28 -21.84 -28.65
C SER A 32 -16.24 -22.18 -29.72
N ARG A 33 -14.97 -22.38 -29.33
CA ARG A 33 -13.87 -22.88 -30.18
C ARG A 33 -13.67 -24.41 -30.08
N GLY A 34 -14.48 -25.11 -29.29
CA GLY A 34 -14.38 -26.57 -29.09
C GLY A 34 -13.22 -27.02 -28.19
N THR A 35 -12.69 -26.12 -27.36
CA THR A 35 -11.57 -26.38 -26.43
C THR A 35 -11.95 -26.13 -24.98
N THR A 36 -11.18 -26.67 -24.03
CA THR A 36 -11.28 -26.34 -22.60
C THR A 36 -10.21 -25.31 -22.20
N PRO A 37 -10.38 -24.53 -21.11
CA PRO A 37 -9.40 -23.49 -20.75
C PRO A 37 -7.99 -24.00 -20.52
N GLY A 38 -7.85 -25.21 -19.94
CA GLY A 38 -6.55 -25.86 -19.75
C GLY A 38 -5.90 -26.37 -21.04
N GLY A 39 -6.68 -26.53 -22.12
CA GLY A 39 -6.24 -27.00 -23.43
C GLY A 39 -5.96 -25.91 -24.45
N MET A 40 -6.16 -24.63 -24.11
CA MET A 40 -5.87 -23.51 -25.02
C MET A 40 -4.37 -23.36 -25.26
N ASP A 41 -3.97 -23.20 -26.52
CA ASP A 41 -2.61 -22.79 -26.89
C ASP A 41 -2.43 -21.26 -26.78
N SER A 42 -1.17 -20.81 -26.83
CA SER A 42 -0.85 -19.39 -26.67
C SER A 42 -1.45 -18.51 -27.78
N GLN A 43 -1.68 -19.07 -28.97
CA GLN A 43 -2.18 -18.33 -30.14
C GLN A 43 -3.71 -18.15 -30.06
N THR A 44 -4.43 -19.19 -29.63
CA THR A 44 -5.86 -19.13 -29.34
C THR A 44 -6.14 -18.16 -28.19
N LEU A 45 -5.32 -18.19 -27.15
CA LEU A 45 -5.44 -17.24 -26.04
C LEU A 45 -5.17 -15.79 -26.49
N GLU A 46 -4.15 -15.56 -27.31
CA GLU A 46 -3.86 -14.25 -27.90
C GLU A 46 -5.03 -13.70 -28.74
N ASP A 47 -5.68 -14.54 -29.54
CA ASP A 47 -6.87 -14.16 -30.32
C ASP A 47 -8.08 -13.83 -29.43
N ILE A 48 -8.32 -14.61 -28.36
CA ILE A 48 -9.39 -14.34 -27.39
C ILE A 48 -9.15 -13.03 -26.65
N LEU A 49 -7.89 -12.73 -26.28
CA LEU A 49 -7.52 -11.48 -25.63
C LEU A 49 -7.77 -10.27 -26.54
N LYS A 50 -7.39 -10.36 -27.81
CA LYS A 50 -7.53 -9.27 -28.80
C LYS A 50 -8.97 -9.02 -29.25
N ARG A 51 -9.88 -9.99 -29.12
CA ARG A 51 -11.24 -9.91 -29.70
C ARG A 51 -12.31 -9.88 -28.63
N GLU A 52 -12.50 -10.96 -27.87
CA GLU A 52 -13.52 -11.05 -26.83
C GLU A 52 -13.19 -10.19 -25.60
N VAL A 53 -12.00 -10.36 -25.02
CA VAL A 53 -11.62 -9.65 -23.79
C VAL A 53 -11.42 -8.16 -24.05
N PHE A 54 -10.73 -7.79 -25.14
CA PHE A 54 -10.59 -6.39 -25.54
C PHE A 54 -11.95 -5.71 -25.79
N LYS A 55 -12.91 -6.39 -26.43
CA LYS A 55 -14.27 -5.85 -26.63
C LYS A 55 -15.02 -5.70 -25.30
N ARG A 56 -14.83 -6.60 -24.32
CA ARG A 56 -15.40 -6.43 -22.97
C ARG A 56 -14.77 -5.24 -22.24
N LEU A 57 -13.44 -5.14 -22.26
CA LEU A 57 -12.70 -4.01 -21.67
C LEU A 57 -13.16 -2.66 -22.24
N GLN A 58 -13.43 -2.56 -23.54
CA GLN A 58 -13.96 -1.34 -24.15
C GLN A 58 -15.34 -0.89 -23.62
N LEU A 59 -16.05 -1.72 -22.86
CA LEU A 59 -17.31 -1.34 -22.20
C LEU A 59 -17.10 -0.78 -20.78
N SER A 60 -15.95 -1.03 -20.14
CA SER A 60 -15.63 -0.56 -18.78
C SER A 60 -14.53 0.50 -18.74
N VAL A 61 -13.58 0.49 -19.69
CA VAL A 61 -12.40 1.38 -19.70
C VAL A 61 -12.12 1.99 -21.08
N PRO A 62 -11.45 3.16 -21.16
CA PRO A 62 -11.06 3.77 -22.42
C PRO A 62 -10.23 2.86 -23.32
N ALA A 63 -10.49 2.91 -24.63
CA ALA A 63 -9.76 2.13 -25.65
C ALA A 63 -8.21 2.19 -25.58
N PRO A 64 -7.53 3.33 -25.28
CA PRO A 64 -6.08 3.34 -25.13
C PRO A 64 -5.60 2.54 -23.92
N LEU A 65 -6.27 2.65 -22.76
CA LEU A 65 -5.98 1.89 -21.54
C LEU A 65 -6.16 0.39 -21.81
N ALA A 66 -7.33 0.01 -22.37
CA ALA A 66 -7.61 -1.38 -22.75
C ALA A 66 -6.55 -1.97 -23.68
N LYS A 67 -6.10 -1.20 -24.69
CA LYS A 67 -5.07 -1.65 -25.64
C LYS A 67 -3.71 -1.81 -24.97
N ARG A 68 -3.29 -0.86 -24.13
CA ARG A 68 -2.02 -0.93 -23.39
C ARG A 68 -1.98 -2.17 -22.50
N ARG A 69 -3.02 -2.35 -21.68
CA ARG A 69 -3.16 -3.50 -20.76
C ARG A 69 -3.20 -4.85 -21.48
N VAL A 70 -3.96 -4.99 -22.56
CA VAL A 70 -3.92 -6.23 -23.38
C VAL A 70 -2.51 -6.47 -23.97
N SER A 71 -1.80 -5.42 -24.39
CA SER A 71 -0.42 -5.59 -24.89
C SER A 71 0.61 -5.96 -23.80
N GLU A 72 0.44 -5.45 -22.57
CA GLU A 72 1.24 -5.85 -21.39
C GLU A 72 1.05 -7.35 -21.10
N VAL A 73 -0.20 -7.83 -21.10
CA VAL A 73 -0.54 -9.26 -20.91
C VAL A 73 0.07 -10.15 -22.00
N LEU A 74 0.00 -9.74 -23.26
CA LEU A 74 0.59 -10.49 -24.37
C LEU A 74 2.12 -10.55 -24.30
N ALA A 75 2.77 -9.44 -23.88
CA ALA A 75 4.21 -9.41 -23.65
C ALA A 75 4.62 -10.36 -22.52
N GLU A 76 3.88 -10.39 -21.41
CA GLU A 76 4.15 -11.29 -20.28
C GLU A 76 3.87 -12.76 -20.62
N LEU A 77 2.78 -13.07 -21.32
CA LEU A 77 2.49 -14.41 -21.86
C LEU A 77 3.64 -14.94 -22.73
N SER A 78 4.20 -14.09 -23.59
CA SER A 78 5.34 -14.44 -24.45
C SER A 78 6.61 -14.77 -23.66
N ARG A 79 6.78 -14.17 -22.48
CA ARG A 79 7.90 -14.40 -21.54
C ARG A 79 7.69 -15.68 -20.74
N THR A 80 6.54 -15.82 -20.06
CA THR A 80 6.23 -17.02 -19.26
C THR A 80 6.11 -18.31 -20.08
N THR A 81 5.86 -18.21 -21.39
CA THR A 81 5.86 -19.38 -22.28
C THR A 81 7.27 -19.96 -22.49
N GLN A 82 8.33 -19.20 -22.19
CA GLN A 82 9.74 -19.62 -22.28
C GLN A 82 10.26 -20.28 -20.99
N GLU A 83 9.61 -20.04 -19.84
CA GLU A 83 10.02 -20.56 -18.52
C GLU A 83 8.96 -21.54 -17.99
N ARG A 84 9.15 -22.85 -18.18
CA ARG A 84 8.20 -23.89 -17.75
C ARG A 84 8.81 -24.92 -16.80
N ALA A 85 8.22 -25.03 -15.61
CA ALA A 85 8.41 -26.13 -14.66
C ALA A 85 7.05 -26.80 -14.30
N PRO A 86 7.02 -28.11 -13.97
CA PRO A 86 5.90 -28.82 -13.33
C PRO A 86 6.22 -29.15 -11.85
N LEU A 87 5.36 -29.72 -10.98
CA LEU A 87 4.08 -30.45 -11.09
C LEU A 87 3.03 -29.89 -10.09
N ASN A 88 1.86 -30.54 -9.97
CA ASN A 88 0.85 -30.20 -8.93
C ASN A 88 1.38 -30.36 -7.49
N ASP A 89 2.32 -31.27 -7.23
CA ASP A 89 2.95 -31.40 -5.89
C ASP A 89 3.70 -30.11 -5.52
N ALA A 90 4.49 -29.57 -6.47
CA ALA A 90 5.19 -28.30 -6.30
C ALA A 90 4.22 -27.14 -6.06
N ALA A 91 3.01 -27.16 -6.64
CA ALA A 91 2.00 -26.13 -6.41
C ALA A 91 1.38 -26.18 -4.99
N LEU A 92 1.35 -27.36 -4.35
CA LEU A 92 0.95 -27.47 -2.94
C LEU A 92 2.11 -27.03 -2.02
N ASP A 93 3.34 -27.49 -2.32
CA ASP A 93 4.55 -27.08 -1.59
C ASP A 93 4.78 -25.55 -1.67
N GLU A 94 4.55 -24.93 -2.83
CA GLU A 94 4.52 -23.47 -3.02
C GLU A 94 3.53 -22.82 -2.05
N LEU A 95 2.28 -23.30 -1.98
CA LEU A 95 1.28 -22.74 -1.07
C LEU A 95 1.65 -22.93 0.40
N GLU A 96 2.31 -24.02 0.76
CA GLU A 96 2.84 -24.23 2.11
C GLU A 96 3.98 -23.26 2.45
N GLU A 97 4.87 -22.95 1.51
CA GLU A 97 5.92 -21.96 1.69
C GLU A 97 5.33 -20.56 1.91
N HIS A 98 4.34 -20.17 1.09
CA HIS A 98 3.60 -18.92 1.30
C HIS A 98 2.87 -18.91 2.65
N ALA A 99 2.21 -20.00 3.05
CA ALA A 99 1.56 -20.12 4.36
C ALA A 99 2.54 -19.99 5.53
N ARG A 100 3.80 -20.44 5.38
CA ARG A 100 4.87 -20.22 6.38
C ARG A 100 5.28 -18.75 6.45
N ARG A 101 5.39 -18.05 5.31
CA ARG A 101 5.68 -16.60 5.27
C ARG A 101 4.61 -15.77 5.98
N PHE A 102 3.32 -16.11 5.82
CA PHE A 102 2.21 -15.44 6.49
C PHE A 102 1.92 -15.93 7.92
N ALA A 103 2.71 -16.85 8.48
CA ALA A 103 2.49 -17.39 9.83
C ALA A 103 2.55 -16.33 10.95
N LEU A 104 3.26 -15.22 10.73
CA LEU A 104 3.30 -14.06 11.64
C LEU A 104 1.96 -13.31 11.70
N TYR A 105 1.14 -13.41 10.65
CA TYR A 105 -0.15 -12.74 10.53
C TYR A 105 -1.29 -13.73 10.80
N PHE A 106 -1.18 -14.46 11.91
CA PHE A 106 -2.12 -15.53 12.28
C PHE A 106 -3.54 -14.99 12.47
N ASP A 107 -3.70 -13.76 12.95
CA ASP A 107 -5.00 -13.14 13.24
C ASP A 107 -5.73 -12.65 11.96
N TRP A 108 -5.13 -12.80 10.78
CA TRP A 108 -5.80 -12.51 9.51
C TRP A 108 -6.70 -13.69 9.10
N PRO A 109 -7.96 -13.45 8.70
CA PRO A 109 -8.88 -14.52 8.32
C PRO A 109 -8.44 -15.27 7.07
N GLU A 110 -7.75 -14.61 6.15
CA GLU A 110 -7.16 -15.22 4.97
C GLU A 110 -6.13 -16.31 5.35
N THR A 111 -5.31 -16.07 6.38
CA THR A 111 -4.32 -17.03 6.90
C THR A 111 -4.99 -18.27 7.51
N GLN A 112 -6.10 -18.11 8.23
CA GLN A 112 -6.85 -19.23 8.80
C GLN A 112 -7.52 -20.07 7.71
N ARG A 113 -8.13 -19.42 6.72
CA ARG A 113 -8.77 -20.08 5.57
C ARG A 113 -7.75 -20.84 4.71
N LEU A 114 -6.57 -20.26 4.45
CA LEU A 114 -5.48 -20.94 3.74
C LEU A 114 -5.03 -22.21 4.48
N ARG A 115 -4.98 -22.21 5.83
CA ARG A 115 -4.64 -23.41 6.60
C ARG A 115 -5.71 -24.50 6.53
N GLY A 116 -6.99 -24.13 6.67
CA GLY A 116 -8.10 -25.08 6.50
C GLY A 116 -8.12 -25.68 5.09
N LEU A 117 -7.89 -24.84 4.08
CA LEU A 117 -7.75 -25.25 2.68
C LEU A 117 -6.59 -26.21 2.47
N LEU A 118 -5.39 -25.93 2.99
CA LEU A 118 -4.24 -26.83 2.88
C LEU A 118 -4.50 -28.18 3.58
N GLY A 119 -5.18 -28.17 4.74
CA GLY A 119 -5.58 -29.38 5.45
C GLY A 119 -6.51 -30.27 4.62
N VAL A 120 -7.55 -29.68 4.00
CA VAL A 120 -8.47 -30.42 3.13
C VAL A 120 -7.81 -30.81 1.81
N ALA A 121 -6.98 -29.96 1.20
CA ALA A 121 -6.28 -30.27 -0.05
C ALA A 121 -5.37 -31.50 0.08
N ARG A 122 -4.62 -31.62 1.19
CA ARG A 122 -3.85 -32.84 1.49
C ARG A 122 -4.73 -34.09 1.60
N GLN A 123 -5.87 -34.01 2.30
CA GLN A 123 -6.80 -35.14 2.42
C GLN A 123 -7.41 -35.56 1.07
N GLU A 124 -7.79 -34.59 0.23
CA GLU A 124 -8.35 -34.87 -1.10
C GLU A 124 -7.26 -35.42 -2.06
N GLN A 125 -6.00 -34.97 -1.92
CA GLN A 125 -4.84 -35.53 -2.64
C GLN A 125 -4.53 -36.97 -2.22
N GLU A 126 -4.51 -37.26 -0.92
CA GLU A 126 -4.38 -38.64 -0.39
C GLU A 126 -5.52 -39.55 -0.87
N ALA A 127 -6.72 -38.99 -1.04
CA ALA A 127 -7.88 -39.67 -1.63
C ALA A 127 -7.86 -39.76 -3.17
N GLY A 128 -6.82 -39.23 -3.85
CA GLY A 128 -6.66 -39.28 -5.30
C GLY A 128 -7.64 -38.41 -6.09
N ARG A 129 -8.19 -37.35 -5.48
CA ARG A 129 -9.16 -36.43 -6.09
C ARG A 129 -8.47 -35.18 -6.66
N ASP A 130 -9.19 -34.43 -7.48
CA ASP A 130 -8.66 -33.21 -8.08
C ASP A 130 -8.60 -32.06 -7.06
N ILE A 131 -7.38 -31.59 -6.79
CA ILE A 131 -7.09 -30.47 -5.89
C ILE A 131 -6.96 -29.12 -6.62
N ALA A 132 -7.02 -29.08 -7.95
CA ALA A 132 -6.88 -27.87 -8.74
C ALA A 132 -7.75 -26.68 -8.26
N PRO A 133 -9.05 -26.82 -7.92
CA PRO A 133 -9.85 -25.70 -7.43
C PRO A 133 -9.40 -25.20 -6.04
N LEU A 134 -8.93 -26.10 -5.17
CA LEU A 134 -8.39 -25.73 -3.86
C LEU A 134 -7.05 -24.99 -4.02
N VAL A 135 -6.15 -25.49 -4.86
CA VAL A 135 -4.87 -24.82 -5.16
C VAL A 135 -5.12 -23.42 -5.73
N GLN A 136 -6.15 -23.23 -6.57
CA GLN A 136 -6.50 -21.91 -7.08
C GLN A 136 -7.02 -20.98 -5.97
N GLU A 137 -8.00 -21.40 -5.17
CA GLU A 137 -8.50 -20.61 -4.02
C GLU A 137 -7.36 -20.25 -3.05
N GLY A 138 -6.39 -21.14 -2.83
CA GLY A 138 -5.19 -20.88 -2.04
C GLY A 138 -4.29 -19.78 -2.63
N ARG A 139 -4.08 -19.79 -3.95
CA ARG A 139 -3.29 -18.76 -4.66
C ARG A 139 -3.95 -17.38 -4.60
N ASP A 140 -5.28 -17.33 -4.71
CA ASP A 140 -6.03 -16.08 -4.65
C ASP A 140 -5.97 -15.46 -3.23
N LEU A 141 -6.09 -16.30 -2.19
CA LEU A 141 -5.85 -15.89 -0.79
C LEU A 141 -4.42 -15.39 -0.57
N THR A 142 -3.41 -16.07 -1.11
CA THR A 142 -2.01 -15.62 -1.06
C THR A 142 -1.83 -14.25 -1.70
N ALA A 143 -2.40 -14.03 -2.89
CA ALA A 143 -2.34 -12.74 -3.58
C ALA A 143 -3.07 -11.62 -2.83
N GLN A 144 -4.17 -11.92 -2.13
CA GLN A 144 -4.86 -10.98 -1.24
C GLN A 144 -3.99 -10.60 -0.04
N MET A 145 -3.34 -11.57 0.61
CA MET A 145 -2.45 -11.32 1.75
C MET A 145 -1.18 -10.57 1.35
N ASP A 146 -0.57 -10.88 0.20
CA ASP A 146 0.58 -10.12 -0.32
C ASP A 146 0.20 -8.66 -0.59
N ARG A 147 -0.96 -8.40 -1.20
CA ARG A 147 -1.48 -7.03 -1.41
C ARG A 147 -1.63 -6.28 -0.08
N ARG A 148 -2.29 -6.90 0.91
CA ARG A 148 -2.50 -6.33 2.25
C ARG A 148 -1.17 -6.03 2.96
N LEU A 149 -0.18 -6.92 2.79
CA LEU A 149 1.18 -6.73 3.32
C LEU A 149 1.89 -5.54 2.64
N GLN A 150 1.86 -5.45 1.31
CA GLN A 150 2.49 -4.32 0.58
C GLN A 150 1.83 -2.97 0.93
N GLU A 151 0.49 -2.92 1.00
CA GLU A 151 -0.24 -1.72 1.44
C GLU A 151 0.15 -1.32 2.87
N GLY A 152 0.27 -2.28 3.80
CA GLY A 152 0.71 -2.04 5.17
C GLY A 152 2.16 -1.54 5.25
N LEU A 153 3.07 -2.09 4.44
CA LEU A 153 4.49 -1.71 4.43
C LEU A 153 4.70 -0.29 3.90
N VAL A 154 3.84 0.20 3.01
CA VAL A 154 3.85 1.60 2.57
C VAL A 154 3.39 2.55 3.69
N VAL A 155 2.36 2.18 4.45
CA VAL A 155 1.92 2.95 5.63
C VAL A 155 3.01 2.97 6.71
N GLN A 156 3.60 1.82 7.02
CA GLN A 156 4.69 1.72 8.00
C GLN A 156 5.94 2.51 7.58
N ALA A 157 6.27 2.56 6.29
CA ALA A 157 7.35 3.40 5.76
C ALA A 157 7.08 4.90 5.95
N GLN A 158 5.83 5.34 5.68
CA GLN A 158 5.41 6.72 5.90
C GLN A 158 5.50 7.07 7.40
N ASP A 159 4.94 6.23 8.27
CA ASP A 159 5.01 6.38 9.72
C ASP A 159 6.46 6.50 10.22
N LEU A 160 7.36 5.63 9.73
CA LEU A 160 8.77 5.66 10.08
C LEU A 160 9.45 6.97 9.64
N ALA A 161 9.12 7.49 8.45
CA ALA A 161 9.62 8.77 7.95
C ALA A 161 9.06 9.99 8.72
N GLU A 162 7.85 9.89 9.26
CA GLU A 162 7.28 10.89 10.18
C GLU A 162 7.95 10.82 11.56
N LEU A 163 8.00 9.64 12.17
CA LEU A 163 8.62 9.39 13.48
C LEU A 163 10.08 9.86 13.52
N ARG A 164 10.87 9.58 12.47
CA ARG A 164 12.26 10.05 12.34
C ARG A 164 12.37 11.58 12.36
N ALA A 165 11.56 12.28 11.56
CA ALA A 165 11.60 13.73 11.49
C ALA A 165 11.16 14.41 12.80
N ILE A 166 10.25 13.79 13.55
CA ILE A 166 9.83 14.29 14.86
C ILE A 166 10.89 13.98 15.92
N PHE A 167 11.53 12.80 15.86
CA PHE A 167 12.64 12.43 16.73
C PHE A 167 13.75 13.48 16.72
N THR A 168 14.13 13.99 15.53
CA THR A 168 15.10 15.07 15.36
C THR A 168 14.76 16.34 16.15
N ARG A 169 13.47 16.62 16.39
CA ARG A 169 12.98 17.77 17.20
C ARG A 169 12.97 17.47 18.69
N VAL A 170 12.59 16.26 19.09
CA VAL A 170 12.40 15.88 20.52
C VAL A 170 13.67 15.34 21.19
N GLN A 171 14.70 14.94 20.42
CA GLN A 171 15.94 14.34 20.95
C GLN A 171 16.65 15.19 22.02
N GLY A 172 16.54 16.53 21.93
CA GLY A 172 17.12 17.47 22.88
C GLY A 172 16.57 17.39 24.32
N LEU A 173 15.43 16.73 24.54
CA LEU A 173 14.86 16.49 25.88
C LEU A 173 15.71 15.52 26.73
N GLY A 174 16.53 14.67 26.11
CA GLY A 174 17.42 13.72 26.80
C GLY A 174 16.73 12.67 27.70
N SER A 175 15.40 12.53 27.62
CA SER A 175 14.61 11.74 28.58
C SER A 175 14.71 10.22 28.35
N ARG A 176 14.24 9.43 29.34
CA ARG A 176 14.10 7.97 29.19
C ARG A 176 13.14 7.59 28.06
N GLU A 177 12.14 8.44 27.78
CA GLU A 177 11.15 8.22 26.72
C GLU A 177 11.75 8.47 25.33
N VAL A 178 12.63 9.46 25.18
CA VAL A 178 13.41 9.67 23.94
C VAL A 178 14.23 8.42 23.59
N ARG A 179 14.94 7.81 24.56
CA ARG A 179 15.71 6.58 24.33
C ARG A 179 14.83 5.37 23.97
N ARG A 180 13.59 5.31 24.48
CA ARG A 180 12.61 4.28 24.12
C ARG A 180 12.10 4.48 22.70
N LEU A 181 11.82 5.74 22.31
CA LEU A 181 11.40 6.09 20.96
C LEU A 181 12.50 5.75 19.93
N ASP A 182 13.76 6.08 20.22
CA ASP A 182 14.93 5.70 19.41
C ASP A 182 15.01 4.17 19.20
N THR A 183 14.87 3.40 20.28
CA THR A 183 14.85 1.92 20.23
C THR A 183 13.70 1.39 19.37
N LEU A 184 12.50 1.98 19.48
CA LEU A 184 11.34 1.58 18.66
C LEU A 184 11.52 1.95 17.18
N ILE A 185 12.08 3.14 16.89
CA ILE A 185 12.40 3.56 15.52
C ILE A 185 13.39 2.58 14.87
N ALA A 186 14.42 2.14 15.59
CA ALA A 186 15.35 1.12 15.11
C ALA A 186 14.66 -0.24 14.85
N GLN A 187 13.76 -0.68 15.73
CA GLN A 187 12.99 -1.91 15.55
C GLN A 187 12.05 -1.86 14.34
N ILE A 188 11.38 -0.72 14.13
CA ILE A 188 10.49 -0.51 12.98
C ILE A 188 11.29 -0.44 11.67
N ASP A 189 12.47 0.18 11.66
CA ASP A 189 13.37 0.22 10.49
C ASP A 189 13.95 -1.15 10.13
N GLU A 190 14.32 -1.96 11.13
CA GLU A 190 14.73 -3.35 10.92
C GLU A 190 13.58 -4.20 10.34
N ALA A 191 12.38 -4.11 10.92
CA ALA A 191 11.19 -4.80 10.40
C ALA A 191 10.81 -4.35 8.98
N GLN A 192 10.86 -3.04 8.71
CA GLN A 192 10.63 -2.48 7.37
C GLN A 192 11.63 -3.03 6.34
N THR A 193 12.91 -3.14 6.73
CA THR A 193 13.97 -3.71 5.89
C THR A 193 13.77 -5.21 5.64
N GLN A 194 13.22 -5.94 6.63
CA GLN A 194 12.85 -7.35 6.52
C GLN A 194 11.50 -7.57 5.79
N GLY A 195 10.75 -6.52 5.46
CA GLY A 195 9.42 -6.62 4.83
C GLY A 195 8.35 -7.17 5.77
N THR A 196 8.46 -6.92 7.08
CA THR A 196 7.51 -7.35 8.11
C THR A 196 6.76 -6.17 8.73
N LEU A 197 5.49 -6.38 9.10
CA LEU A 197 4.67 -5.37 9.77
C LEU A 197 4.79 -5.51 11.29
N VAL A 198 4.99 -4.37 11.95
CA VAL A 198 5.11 -4.23 13.41
C VAL A 198 4.15 -3.13 13.92
N PRO A 199 2.82 -3.29 13.72
CA PRO A 199 1.85 -2.23 14.03
C PRO A 199 1.86 -1.84 15.52
N GLY A 200 2.03 -2.81 16.42
CA GLY A 200 2.09 -2.53 17.86
C GLY A 200 3.32 -1.71 18.27
N GLU A 201 4.46 -1.88 17.59
CA GLU A 201 5.66 -1.06 17.75
C GLU A 201 5.41 0.36 17.22
N VAL A 202 4.80 0.49 16.03
CA VAL A 202 4.43 1.78 15.42
C VAL A 202 3.48 2.57 16.33
N ASP A 203 2.43 1.96 16.87
CA ASP A 203 1.46 2.65 17.73
C ASP A 203 2.05 3.05 19.09
N ARG A 204 2.97 2.23 19.65
CA ARG A 204 3.78 2.62 20.82
C ARG A 204 4.69 3.80 20.51
N ALA A 205 5.33 3.82 19.34
CA ALA A 205 6.19 4.92 18.91
C ALA A 205 5.40 6.21 18.67
N ARG A 206 4.23 6.14 18.01
CA ARG A 206 3.29 7.25 17.85
C ARG A 206 2.83 7.82 19.20
N THR A 207 2.44 6.95 20.13
CA THR A 207 1.99 7.35 21.47
C THR A 207 3.09 8.09 22.24
N LEU A 208 4.31 7.54 22.29
CA LEU A 208 5.47 8.21 22.90
C LEU A 208 5.82 9.53 22.20
N THR A 209 5.64 9.59 20.87
CA THR A 209 5.91 10.80 20.10
C THR A 209 4.91 11.91 20.43
N TYR A 210 3.63 11.56 20.62
CA TYR A 210 2.61 12.49 21.11
C TYR A 210 2.91 12.97 22.53
N THR A 211 3.26 12.08 23.48
CA THR A 211 3.60 12.51 24.85
C THR A 211 4.82 13.44 24.87
N LEU A 212 5.87 13.13 24.10
CA LEU A 212 7.07 13.97 24.01
C LEU A 212 6.78 15.34 23.36
N ARG A 213 5.97 15.40 22.29
CA ARG A 213 5.54 16.68 21.68
C ARG A 213 4.70 17.51 22.67
N LYS A 214 3.75 16.90 23.37
CA LYS A 214 2.92 17.57 24.38
C LYS A 214 3.76 18.08 25.56
N LEU A 215 4.77 17.33 26.00
CA LEU A 215 5.71 17.77 27.04
C LEU A 215 6.52 19.00 26.59
N LEU A 216 7.00 19.05 25.35
CA LEU A 216 7.69 20.24 24.81
C LEU A 216 6.81 21.49 24.84
N GLU A 217 5.64 21.45 24.19
CA GLU A 217 4.74 22.61 24.11
C GLU A 217 4.25 23.03 25.51
N SER A 218 3.94 22.08 26.40
CA SER A 218 3.57 22.40 27.78
C SER A 218 4.72 22.99 28.62
N SER A 219 5.97 22.60 28.36
CA SER A 219 7.16 23.21 28.97
C SER A 219 7.40 24.64 28.49
N VAL A 220 7.04 24.96 27.24
CA VAL A 220 7.06 26.34 26.73
C VAL A 220 6.01 27.19 27.46
N VAL A 221 4.77 26.68 27.60
CA VAL A 221 3.70 27.37 28.36
C VAL A 221 4.08 27.61 29.83
N GLN A 222 4.73 26.64 30.49
CA GLN A 222 5.21 26.80 31.87
C GLN A 222 6.42 27.74 31.99
N GLY A 223 7.38 27.66 31.05
CA GLY A 223 8.57 28.50 31.03
C GLY A 223 8.29 29.99 30.76
N LEU A 224 7.24 30.29 29.99
CA LEU A 224 6.79 31.66 29.69
C LEU A 224 5.93 32.30 30.81
N GLY A 225 5.71 31.61 31.93
CA GLY A 225 5.23 32.24 33.16
C GLY A 225 3.77 32.67 33.17
N GLY A 226 2.85 31.87 32.61
CA GLY A 226 1.42 31.89 32.95
C GLY A 226 0.61 33.17 32.65
N GLY A 227 1.16 34.11 31.87
CA GLY A 227 0.46 35.33 31.43
C GLY A 227 -0.23 35.19 30.07
N ASP A 228 -1.14 36.14 29.78
CA ASP A 228 -1.81 36.35 28.49
C ASP A 228 -0.82 36.82 27.39
N SER A 229 0.20 36.02 27.08
CA SER A 229 1.07 36.25 25.93
C SER A 229 0.51 35.56 24.68
N ALA A 230 0.70 36.18 23.51
CA ALA A 230 0.33 35.57 22.24
C ALA A 230 1.04 34.22 22.01
N GLU A 231 2.27 34.06 22.53
CA GLU A 231 3.04 32.82 22.48
C GLU A 231 2.42 31.71 23.33
N SER A 232 1.89 32.03 24.52
CA SER A 232 1.15 31.08 25.36
C SER A 232 -0.14 30.62 24.67
N ALA A 233 -0.87 31.54 24.02
CA ALA A 233 -2.06 31.21 23.24
C ALA A 233 -1.74 30.33 22.01
N LEU A 234 -0.63 30.59 21.32
CA LEU A 234 -0.16 29.76 20.19
C LEU A 234 0.27 28.36 20.65
N ALA A 235 0.99 28.24 21.77
CA ALA A 235 1.38 26.94 22.31
C ALA A 235 0.16 26.14 22.81
N GLN A 236 -0.84 26.80 23.41
CA GLN A 236 -2.13 26.16 23.73
C GLN A 236 -2.89 25.69 22.48
N ALA A 237 -2.90 26.50 21.41
CA ALA A 237 -3.49 26.10 20.13
C ALA A 237 -2.82 24.85 19.53
N ARG A 238 -1.47 24.78 19.58
CA ARG A 238 -0.71 23.59 19.16
C ARG A 238 -1.01 22.36 20.02
N VAL A 239 -1.17 22.50 21.34
CA VAL A 239 -1.56 21.36 22.20
C VAL A 239 -2.96 20.85 21.82
N LEU A 240 -3.91 21.73 21.53
CA LEU A 240 -5.25 21.34 21.05
C LEU A 240 -5.22 20.70 19.66
N GLU A 241 -4.31 21.13 18.78
CA GLU A 241 -4.06 20.52 17.47
C GLU A 241 -3.47 19.11 17.61
N LEU A 242 -2.44 18.94 18.44
CA LEU A 242 -1.86 17.62 18.77
C LEU A 242 -2.89 16.67 19.41
N GLU A 243 -3.80 17.17 20.25
CA GLU A 243 -4.91 16.39 20.81
C GLU A 243 -5.92 15.95 19.75
N ARG A 244 -6.19 16.79 18.73
CA ARG A 244 -7.02 16.42 17.57
C ARG A 244 -6.34 15.39 16.68
N GLU A 245 -5.06 15.58 16.35
CA GLU A 245 -4.25 14.60 15.61
C GLU A 245 -4.31 13.22 16.31
N HIS A 246 -4.07 13.20 17.61
CA HIS A 246 -4.06 11.97 18.40
C HIS A 246 -5.44 11.31 18.49
N ALA A 247 -6.52 12.10 18.65
CA ALA A 247 -7.89 11.58 18.65
C ALA A 247 -8.29 10.96 17.29
N LEU A 248 -7.92 11.59 16.17
CA LEU A 248 -8.15 11.05 14.83
C LEU A 248 -7.33 9.78 14.57
N GLN A 249 -6.08 9.71 15.05
CA GLN A 249 -5.26 8.50 14.99
C GLN A 249 -5.88 7.35 15.80
N ALA A 250 -6.33 7.61 17.04
CA ALA A 250 -7.01 6.61 17.86
C ALA A 250 -8.32 6.12 17.22
N LEU A 251 -9.10 7.02 16.61
CA LEU A 251 -10.31 6.67 15.88
C LEU A 251 -10.02 5.79 14.64
N ASN A 252 -8.94 6.08 13.90
CA ASN A 252 -8.51 5.26 12.76
C ASN A 252 -7.95 3.90 13.20
N ALA A 253 -7.27 3.81 14.33
CA ALA A 253 -6.84 2.54 14.92
C ALA A 253 -8.05 1.68 15.34
N ALA A 254 -9.06 2.30 15.97
CA ALA A 254 -10.30 1.63 16.34
C ALA A 254 -11.09 1.13 15.10
N GLU A 255 -11.11 1.89 13.99
CA GLU A 255 -11.71 1.40 12.73
C GLU A 255 -11.03 0.11 12.24
N GLN A 256 -9.71 0.00 12.39
CA GLN A 256 -8.93 -1.16 11.97
C GLN A 256 -9.10 -2.36 12.94
N GLU A 257 -9.04 -2.13 14.26
CA GLU A 257 -9.25 -3.15 15.30
C GLU A 257 -10.67 -3.76 15.18
N PHE A 258 -11.69 -2.91 15.00
CA PHE A 258 -13.10 -3.33 15.01
C PHE A 258 -13.74 -3.42 13.61
N ALA A 259 -12.95 -3.43 12.53
CA ALA A 259 -13.45 -3.43 11.15
C ALA A 259 -14.52 -4.51 10.88
N ALA A 260 -14.27 -5.74 11.34
CA ALA A 260 -15.20 -6.85 11.19
C ALA A 260 -16.52 -6.65 11.97
N LEU A 261 -16.46 -6.02 13.15
CA LEU A 261 -17.65 -5.74 13.96
C LEU A 261 -18.50 -4.62 13.32
N LEU A 262 -17.85 -3.56 12.82
CA LEU A 262 -18.51 -2.44 12.15
C LEU A 262 -19.22 -2.87 10.85
N LEU A 263 -18.77 -3.94 10.19
CA LEU A 263 -19.47 -4.55 9.05
C LEU A 263 -20.72 -5.34 9.48
N VAL A 264 -20.72 -5.96 10.66
CA VAL A 264 -21.81 -6.80 11.17
C VAL A 264 -22.90 -5.98 11.88
N ARG A 265 -22.53 -4.84 12.46
CA ARG A 265 -23.42 -3.95 13.23
C ARG A 265 -23.44 -2.55 12.58
N PRO A 266 -24.30 -2.30 11.56
CA PRO A 266 -24.34 -1.03 10.84
C PRO A 266 -24.68 0.18 11.74
N GLU A 267 -25.34 -0.04 12.87
CA GLU A 267 -25.58 0.97 13.90
C GLU A 267 -24.28 1.44 14.58
N LEU A 268 -23.30 0.56 14.76
CA LEU A 268 -21.97 0.95 15.25
C LEU A 268 -21.17 1.67 14.17
N ARG A 269 -21.34 1.30 12.90
CA ARG A 269 -20.78 2.06 11.77
C ARG A 269 -21.35 3.48 11.72
N ALA A 270 -22.66 3.65 11.90
CA ALA A 270 -23.29 4.98 11.94
C ALA A 270 -22.80 5.84 13.12
N GLN A 271 -22.59 5.25 14.30
CA GLN A 271 -21.96 5.94 15.44
C GLN A 271 -20.52 6.35 15.12
N PHE A 272 -19.74 5.46 14.52
CA PHE A 272 -18.37 5.73 14.10
C PHE A 272 -18.28 6.87 13.07
N GLU A 273 -19.12 6.88 12.02
CA GLU A 273 -19.17 7.99 11.07
C GLU A 273 -19.63 9.30 11.72
N THR A 274 -20.43 9.24 12.79
CA THR A 274 -20.80 10.42 13.59
C THR A 274 -19.61 10.97 14.40
N LEU A 275 -18.76 10.08 14.94
CA LEU A 275 -17.52 10.45 15.64
C LEU A 275 -16.44 10.98 14.68
N ARG A 276 -16.40 10.47 13.44
CA ARG A 276 -15.50 10.89 12.36
C ARG A 276 -15.94 12.19 11.68
N GLY A 277 -17.24 12.43 11.57
CA GLY A 277 -17.81 13.54 10.81
C GLY A 277 -17.48 14.91 11.38
N ASN A 278 -17.17 15.87 10.50
CA ASN A 278 -16.76 17.26 10.79
C ASN A 278 -17.77 18.12 11.58
N GLY A 279 -18.87 17.54 12.09
CA GLY A 279 -19.87 18.20 12.92
C GLY A 279 -19.63 18.09 14.44
N ALA A 280 -18.72 17.21 14.89
CA ALA A 280 -18.37 17.09 16.30
C ALA A 280 -17.43 18.23 16.75
N GLN A 281 -18.02 19.40 17.03
CA GLN A 281 -17.41 20.37 17.96
C GLN A 281 -18.05 20.22 19.34
N PRO A 282 -17.27 19.97 20.41
CA PRO A 282 -15.82 19.69 20.42
C PRO A 282 -15.47 18.31 19.83
N PRO A 283 -14.21 18.09 19.39
CA PRO A 283 -13.73 16.77 18.97
C PRO A 283 -13.92 15.74 20.11
N PRO A 284 -14.07 14.44 19.78
CA PRO A 284 -14.24 13.42 20.80
C PRO A 284 -13.00 13.39 21.71
N THR A 285 -13.22 13.52 23.02
CA THR A 285 -12.14 13.45 24.00
C THR A 285 -11.53 12.05 24.02
N ALA A 286 -10.26 11.93 24.39
CA ALA A 286 -9.59 10.63 24.51
C ALA A 286 -10.39 9.65 25.40
N GLN A 287 -10.98 10.15 26.49
CA GLN A 287 -11.87 9.38 27.37
C GLN A 287 -13.16 8.90 26.69
N ALA A 288 -13.75 9.72 25.80
CA ALA A 288 -14.96 9.32 25.05
C ALA A 288 -14.63 8.26 24.01
N LEU A 289 -13.48 8.35 23.35
CA LEU A 289 -12.98 7.31 22.44
C LEU A 289 -12.65 6.01 23.17
N GLU A 290 -12.00 6.09 24.33
CA GLU A 290 -11.67 4.92 25.17
C GLU A 290 -12.94 4.19 25.64
N GLY A 291 -13.93 4.91 26.19
CA GLY A 291 -15.23 4.33 26.57
C GLY A 291 -16.03 3.78 25.39
N TRP A 292 -15.90 4.37 24.20
CA TRP A 292 -16.48 3.79 22.98
C TRP A 292 -15.77 2.48 22.59
N CYS A 293 -14.44 2.41 22.67
CA CYS A 293 -13.68 1.18 22.44
C CYS A 293 -14.00 0.08 23.47
N GLU A 294 -14.22 0.41 24.74
CA GLU A 294 -14.72 -0.54 25.75
C GLU A 294 -16.12 -1.08 25.40
N THR A 295 -16.99 -0.21 24.87
CA THR A 295 -18.30 -0.61 24.36
C THR A 295 -18.16 -1.56 23.17
N LEU A 296 -17.28 -1.26 22.21
CA LEU A 296 -17.00 -2.14 21.06
C LEU A 296 -16.45 -3.51 21.49
N ARG A 297 -15.54 -3.56 22.47
CA ARG A 297 -15.03 -4.83 23.03
C ARG A 297 -16.12 -5.66 23.72
N THR A 298 -17.05 -4.99 24.40
CA THR A 298 -18.20 -5.65 25.03
C THR A 298 -19.13 -6.26 23.98
N VAL A 299 -19.54 -5.48 22.97
CA VAL A 299 -20.39 -5.99 21.88
C VAL A 299 -19.65 -7.06 21.07
N LEU A 300 -18.35 -6.92 20.83
CA LEU A 300 -17.54 -7.97 20.17
C LEU A 300 -17.63 -9.31 20.90
N ALA A 301 -17.55 -9.30 22.24
CA ALA A 301 -17.68 -10.52 23.05
C ALA A 301 -19.07 -11.15 22.95
N GLU A 302 -20.12 -10.34 22.86
CA GLU A 302 -21.50 -10.79 22.62
C GLU A 302 -21.64 -11.45 21.24
N VAL A 303 -21.22 -10.77 20.16
CA VAL A 303 -21.28 -11.30 18.78
C VAL A 303 -20.43 -12.57 18.63
N LEU A 304 -19.28 -12.66 19.30
CA LEU A 304 -18.47 -13.89 19.33
C LEU A 304 -19.18 -15.06 20.01
N SER A 305 -20.05 -14.80 21.00
CA SER A 305 -20.88 -15.84 21.60
C SER A 305 -21.98 -16.28 20.64
N GLU A 306 -22.72 -15.33 20.06
CA GLU A 306 -23.77 -15.58 19.06
C GLU A 306 -23.26 -16.45 17.91
N GLN A 307 -22.07 -16.13 17.37
CA GLN A 307 -21.47 -16.84 16.24
C GLN A 307 -20.96 -18.24 16.59
N ARG A 308 -20.54 -18.49 17.84
CA ARG A 308 -20.18 -19.85 18.30
C ARG A 308 -21.41 -20.74 18.45
N ASP A 309 -22.53 -20.18 18.92
CA ASP A 309 -23.81 -20.89 18.98
C ASP A 309 -24.36 -21.17 17.57
N GLU A 310 -24.23 -20.21 16.65
CA GLU A 310 -24.58 -20.38 15.23
C GLU A 310 -23.73 -21.47 14.55
N LEU A 311 -22.40 -21.44 14.70
CA LEU A 311 -21.50 -22.48 14.18
C LEU A 311 -21.90 -23.86 14.72
N SER A 312 -22.16 -23.96 16.02
CA SER A 312 -22.58 -25.20 16.67
C SER A 312 -23.95 -25.70 16.19
N ALA A 313 -24.80 -24.84 15.62
CA ALA A 313 -26.03 -25.22 14.96
C ALA A 313 -25.80 -25.69 13.52
N LEU A 314 -25.00 -24.94 12.75
CA LEU A 314 -24.64 -25.28 11.37
C LEU A 314 -23.88 -26.62 11.31
N GLU A 315 -22.94 -26.88 12.23
CA GLU A 315 -22.24 -28.16 12.33
C GLU A 315 -23.21 -29.33 12.51
N ARG A 316 -24.19 -29.21 13.41
CA ARG A 316 -25.21 -30.24 13.64
C ARG A 316 -26.07 -30.47 12.40
N ASP A 317 -26.60 -29.41 11.80
CA ASP A 317 -27.50 -29.49 10.64
C ASP A 317 -26.78 -30.05 9.39
N LEU A 318 -25.51 -29.70 9.18
CA LEU A 318 -24.70 -30.16 8.05
C LEU A 318 -24.10 -31.56 8.25
N SER A 319 -23.91 -32.01 9.49
CA SER A 319 -23.35 -33.35 9.80
C SER A 319 -24.20 -34.52 9.27
N GLY A 320 -25.50 -34.30 9.05
CA GLY A 320 -26.43 -35.31 8.52
C GLY A 320 -26.30 -35.58 7.01
N HIS A 321 -25.48 -34.81 6.30
CA HIS A 321 -25.32 -34.89 4.84
C HIS A 321 -23.85 -35.17 4.47
N PRO A 322 -23.56 -35.81 3.31
CA PRO A 322 -22.19 -35.97 2.84
C PRO A 322 -21.60 -34.60 2.47
N ALA A 323 -20.93 -33.97 3.43
CA ALA A 323 -20.42 -32.62 3.32
C ALA A 323 -19.27 -32.51 2.30
N GLY A 324 -19.47 -31.61 1.34
CA GLY A 324 -18.49 -31.24 0.33
C GLY A 324 -17.14 -30.80 0.87
N ALA A 325 -16.11 -30.78 0.02
CA ALA A 325 -14.80 -30.25 0.42
C ALA A 325 -14.88 -28.78 0.82
N GLY A 326 -15.63 -27.96 0.07
CA GLY A 326 -15.84 -26.54 0.40
C GLY A 326 -16.58 -26.30 1.73
N VAL A 327 -17.55 -27.16 2.07
CA VAL A 327 -18.27 -27.10 3.37
C VAL A 327 -17.30 -27.37 4.52
N ARG A 328 -16.47 -28.42 4.40
CA ARG A 328 -15.44 -28.76 5.41
C ARG A 328 -14.44 -27.61 5.62
N VAL A 329 -13.89 -27.05 4.53
CA VAL A 329 -12.99 -25.88 4.60
C VAL A 329 -13.66 -24.69 5.31
N SER A 330 -14.92 -24.38 5.00
CA SER A 330 -15.64 -23.27 5.64
C SER A 330 -15.92 -23.51 7.13
N LEU A 331 -16.25 -24.74 7.54
CA LEU A 331 -16.45 -25.09 8.95
C LEU A 331 -15.16 -24.97 9.75
N ASP A 332 -14.05 -25.53 9.26
CA ASP A 332 -12.76 -25.47 9.95
C ASP A 332 -12.20 -24.04 10.01
N ALA A 333 -12.38 -23.25 8.95
CA ALA A 333 -12.04 -21.82 8.95
C ALA A 333 -12.86 -21.02 9.98
N ALA A 334 -14.19 -21.23 10.03
CA ALA A 334 -15.05 -20.57 11.01
C ALA A 334 -14.69 -20.94 12.44
N ARG A 335 -14.41 -22.23 12.71
CA ARG A 335 -13.98 -22.71 14.03
C ARG A 335 -12.68 -22.06 14.47
N HIS A 336 -11.66 -22.05 13.61
CA HIS A 336 -10.37 -21.43 13.92
C HIS A 336 -10.44 -19.91 14.15
N LEU A 337 -11.33 -19.21 13.45
CA LEU A 337 -11.59 -17.78 13.70
C LEU A 337 -12.21 -17.54 15.08
N LEU A 338 -13.30 -18.24 15.39
CA LEU A 338 -14.04 -18.05 16.63
C LEU A 338 -13.25 -18.52 17.86
N ASP A 339 -12.43 -19.56 17.74
CA ASP A 339 -11.50 -20.02 18.80
C ASP A 339 -10.46 -18.94 19.16
N ARG A 340 -10.14 -18.04 18.23
CA ARG A 340 -9.19 -16.94 18.41
C ARG A 340 -9.84 -15.61 18.81
N GLY A 341 -11.17 -15.54 18.85
CA GLY A 341 -11.88 -14.28 19.11
C GLY A 341 -12.00 -13.38 17.89
N SER A 342 -11.82 -13.90 16.68
CA SER A 342 -12.13 -13.21 15.43
C SER A 342 -13.54 -13.60 14.95
N LEU A 343 -14.26 -12.67 14.35
CA LEU A 343 -15.59 -12.94 13.79
C LEU A 343 -15.48 -13.81 12.52
N ALA A 344 -16.41 -14.76 12.36
CA ALA A 344 -16.51 -15.69 11.24
C ALA A 344 -17.73 -15.41 10.34
N SER A 345 -18.20 -14.16 10.32
CA SER A 345 -19.50 -13.75 9.76
C SER A 345 -19.72 -14.13 8.30
N ASP A 346 -18.70 -14.05 7.46
CA ASP A 346 -18.80 -14.37 6.03
C ASP A 346 -18.89 -15.89 5.82
N GLU A 347 -18.05 -16.66 6.51
CA GLU A 347 -18.05 -18.12 6.52
C GLU A 347 -19.37 -18.69 7.06
N LEU A 348 -19.91 -18.13 8.15
CA LEU A 348 -21.23 -18.49 8.70
C LEU A 348 -22.36 -18.17 7.72
N ARG A 349 -22.33 -16.99 7.06
CA ARG A 349 -23.31 -16.63 6.02
C ARG A 349 -23.29 -17.63 4.86
N ALA A 350 -22.10 -18.00 4.37
CA ALA A 350 -21.94 -18.99 3.29
C ALA A 350 -22.43 -20.39 3.68
N LEU A 351 -22.14 -20.84 4.92
CA LEU A 351 -22.64 -22.10 5.46
C LEU A 351 -24.16 -22.09 5.68
N GLY A 352 -24.72 -20.96 6.12
CA GLY A 352 -26.16 -20.72 6.21
C GLY A 352 -26.86 -20.81 4.85
N THR A 353 -26.26 -20.24 3.80
CA THR A 353 -26.74 -20.40 2.41
C THR A 353 -26.68 -21.86 1.95
N ALA A 354 -25.57 -22.55 2.19
CA ALA A 354 -25.41 -23.97 1.86
C ALA A 354 -26.47 -24.85 2.55
N ARG A 355 -26.77 -24.57 3.83
CA ARG A 355 -27.82 -25.24 4.59
C ARG A 355 -29.22 -24.93 4.04
N GLY A 356 -29.50 -23.68 3.67
CA GLY A 356 -30.77 -23.28 3.05
C GLY A 356 -31.04 -24.04 1.75
N ALA A 357 -30.04 -24.14 0.88
CA ALA A 357 -30.12 -24.92 -0.36
C ALA A 357 -30.44 -26.42 -0.09
N LEU A 358 -29.75 -27.05 0.87
CA LEU A 358 -30.03 -28.43 1.29
C LEU A 358 -31.46 -28.61 1.85
N GLN A 359 -31.93 -27.66 2.66
CA GLN A 359 -33.29 -27.71 3.25
C GLN A 359 -34.40 -27.48 2.21
N ALA A 360 -34.16 -26.65 1.20
CA ALA A 360 -35.10 -26.38 0.12
C ALA A 360 -35.20 -27.53 -0.91
N SER A 361 -34.18 -28.40 -0.98
CA SER A 361 -34.09 -29.47 -1.97
C SER A 361 -33.72 -30.85 -1.36
N PRO A 362 -34.57 -31.43 -0.49
CA PRO A 362 -34.34 -32.77 0.05
C PRO A 362 -34.34 -33.88 -1.03
N ASP A 363 -35.09 -33.69 -2.11
CA ASP A 363 -35.22 -34.64 -3.23
C ASP A 363 -34.22 -34.38 -4.39
N GLY A 364 -33.31 -33.41 -4.24
CA GLY A 364 -32.28 -33.09 -5.24
C GLY A 364 -32.72 -32.32 -6.49
N ALA A 365 -33.90 -31.67 -6.46
CA ALA A 365 -34.46 -30.91 -7.58
C ALA A 365 -34.03 -29.42 -7.65
N GLY A 366 -33.41 -28.90 -6.59
CA GLY A 366 -32.84 -27.54 -6.50
C GLY A 366 -31.32 -27.58 -6.28
N LEU A 367 -30.75 -26.44 -5.86
CA LEU A 367 -29.31 -26.32 -5.63
C LEU A 367 -28.79 -27.35 -4.62
N SER A 368 -27.69 -28.03 -4.96
CA SER A 368 -26.94 -28.84 -4.00
C SER A 368 -26.27 -27.96 -2.94
N GLY A 369 -25.96 -28.51 -1.77
CA GLY A 369 -25.27 -27.76 -0.71
C GLY A 369 -23.92 -27.20 -1.13
N GLU A 370 -23.17 -27.88 -2.00
CA GLU A 370 -21.93 -27.34 -2.58
C GLU A 370 -22.20 -26.22 -3.59
N ALA A 371 -23.22 -26.35 -4.45
CA ALA A 371 -23.57 -25.30 -5.40
C ALA A 371 -24.07 -24.02 -4.69
N GLY A 372 -24.91 -24.18 -3.66
CA GLY A 372 -25.35 -23.08 -2.79
C GLY A 372 -24.19 -22.43 -2.00
N LEU A 373 -23.25 -23.23 -1.49
CA LEU A 373 -22.02 -22.70 -0.85
C LEU A 373 -21.17 -21.90 -1.84
N ASN A 374 -20.97 -22.41 -3.06
CA ASN A 374 -20.16 -21.76 -4.08
C ASN A 374 -20.80 -20.44 -4.54
N ALA A 375 -22.10 -20.43 -4.80
CA ALA A 375 -22.83 -19.21 -5.16
C ALA A 375 -22.86 -18.19 -4.01
N GLY A 376 -23.01 -18.64 -2.76
CA GLY A 376 -22.92 -17.77 -1.58
C GLY A 376 -21.51 -17.17 -1.39
N ARG A 377 -20.45 -17.95 -1.67
CA ARG A 377 -19.07 -17.46 -1.69
C ARG A 377 -18.81 -16.46 -2.81
N GLU A 378 -19.31 -16.68 -4.02
CA GLU A 378 -19.18 -15.74 -5.14
C GLU A 378 -19.92 -14.43 -4.85
N LEU A 379 -21.09 -14.49 -4.21
CA LEU A 379 -21.84 -13.31 -3.80
C LEU A 379 -21.10 -12.51 -2.70
N LEU A 380 -20.43 -13.19 -1.77
CA LEU A 380 -19.52 -12.57 -0.80
C LEU A 380 -18.26 -11.97 -1.44
N GLU A 381 -17.73 -12.59 -2.50
CA GLU A 381 -16.61 -12.06 -3.29
C GLU A 381 -17.01 -10.74 -3.96
N ILE A 382 -18.16 -10.70 -4.63
CA ILE A 382 -18.76 -9.49 -5.20
C ILE A 382 -18.95 -8.42 -4.12
N GLU A 383 -19.53 -8.77 -2.95
CA GLU A 383 -19.74 -7.83 -1.84
C GLU A 383 -18.42 -7.27 -1.29
N ARG A 384 -17.40 -8.11 -1.13
CA ARG A 384 -16.05 -7.70 -0.70
C ARG A 384 -15.41 -6.75 -1.72
N THR A 385 -15.42 -7.08 -3.01
CA THR A 385 -14.89 -6.20 -4.07
C THR A 385 -15.68 -4.90 -4.18
N ALA A 386 -17.00 -4.93 -3.99
CA ALA A 386 -17.86 -3.75 -3.98
C ALA A 386 -17.56 -2.81 -2.80
N ARG A 387 -17.17 -3.33 -1.63
CA ARG A 387 -16.73 -2.53 -0.49
C ARG A 387 -15.42 -1.78 -0.76
N ASP A 388 -14.55 -2.33 -1.60
CA ASP A 388 -13.33 -1.65 -2.04
C ASP A 388 -13.56 -0.60 -3.14
N LEU A 389 -14.72 -0.58 -3.82
CA LEU A 389 -14.98 0.31 -4.96
C LEU A 389 -15.89 1.50 -4.58
N PRO A 390 -15.46 2.76 -4.80
CA PRO A 390 -16.28 3.94 -4.52
C PRO A 390 -17.67 3.87 -5.15
N GLY A 391 -18.72 4.01 -4.32
CA GLY A 391 -20.12 3.99 -4.77
C GLY A 391 -20.71 2.62 -5.12
N ALA A 392 -19.89 1.59 -5.39
CA ALA A 392 -20.36 0.29 -5.87
C ALA A 392 -21.25 -0.43 -4.85
N ALA A 393 -20.85 -0.45 -3.57
CA ALA A 393 -21.61 -1.12 -2.51
C ALA A 393 -23.06 -0.61 -2.37
N ALA A 394 -23.30 0.69 -2.53
CA ALA A 394 -24.63 1.29 -2.40
C ALA A 394 -25.57 0.90 -3.57
N GLU A 395 -25.02 0.76 -4.78
CA GLU A 395 -25.78 0.36 -5.97
C GLU A 395 -26.00 -1.16 -6.02
N LEU A 396 -25.04 -1.95 -5.54
CA LEU A 396 -25.13 -3.41 -5.50
C LEU A 396 -26.00 -3.94 -4.36
N ALA A 397 -26.14 -3.21 -3.25
CA ALA A 397 -26.92 -3.62 -2.07
C ALA A 397 -28.30 -4.25 -2.37
N PRO A 398 -29.22 -3.63 -3.16
CA PRO A 398 -30.51 -4.23 -3.46
C PRO A 398 -30.40 -5.54 -4.29
N LEU A 399 -29.48 -5.59 -5.25
CA LEU A 399 -29.25 -6.77 -6.09
C LEU A 399 -28.62 -7.92 -5.28
N ILE A 400 -27.73 -7.61 -4.34
CA ILE A 400 -27.13 -8.58 -3.42
C ILE A 400 -28.21 -9.15 -2.51
N ALA A 401 -29.11 -8.32 -1.97
CA ALA A 401 -30.22 -8.78 -1.14
C ALA A 401 -31.19 -9.72 -1.90
N GLU A 402 -31.49 -9.41 -3.17
CA GLU A 402 -32.29 -10.28 -4.05
C GLU A 402 -31.59 -11.63 -4.31
N ALA A 403 -30.29 -11.62 -4.64
CA ALA A 403 -29.51 -12.84 -4.84
C ALA A 403 -29.38 -13.68 -3.56
N GLN A 404 -29.17 -13.06 -2.39
CA GLN A 404 -29.15 -13.74 -1.09
C GLN A 404 -30.52 -14.38 -0.76
N ALA A 405 -31.62 -13.70 -1.10
CA ALA A 405 -32.96 -14.25 -0.95
C ALA A 405 -33.18 -15.47 -1.86
N ALA A 406 -32.80 -15.41 -3.14
CA ALA A 406 -32.91 -16.55 -4.05
C ALA A 406 -32.10 -17.78 -3.56
N LEU A 407 -30.83 -17.57 -3.21
CA LEU A 407 -29.95 -18.66 -2.77
C LEU A 407 -30.41 -19.30 -1.45
N SER A 408 -30.94 -18.51 -0.49
CA SER A 408 -31.46 -19.05 0.77
C SER A 408 -32.74 -19.88 0.60
N HIS A 409 -33.48 -19.69 -0.50
CA HIS A 409 -34.60 -20.54 -0.91
C HIS A 409 -34.18 -21.69 -1.85
N GLY A 410 -32.88 -21.94 -2.03
CA GLY A 410 -32.34 -23.00 -2.89
C GLY A 410 -32.50 -22.76 -4.39
N GLN A 411 -32.79 -21.53 -4.81
CA GLN A 411 -32.94 -21.12 -6.20
C GLN A 411 -31.61 -20.60 -6.77
N GLU A 412 -31.35 -20.83 -8.06
CA GLU A 412 -30.21 -20.23 -8.76
C GLU A 412 -30.37 -18.71 -8.85
N ALA A 413 -29.38 -17.96 -8.34
CA ALA A 413 -29.32 -16.52 -8.46
C ALA A 413 -28.61 -16.09 -9.76
N ASN A 414 -29.20 -15.18 -10.51
CA ASN A 414 -28.53 -14.58 -11.67
C ASN A 414 -27.52 -13.51 -11.22
N LEU A 415 -26.23 -13.81 -11.34
CA LEU A 415 -25.14 -12.90 -10.95
C LEU A 415 -24.71 -11.92 -12.07
N ASP A 416 -25.25 -12.04 -13.29
CA ASP A 416 -24.87 -11.15 -14.42
C ASP A 416 -25.08 -9.65 -14.15
N PRO A 417 -26.19 -9.19 -13.54
CA PRO A 417 -26.40 -7.77 -13.24
C PRO A 417 -25.39 -7.25 -12.21
N LEU A 418 -25.03 -8.08 -11.23
CA LEU A 418 -24.05 -7.76 -10.19
C LEU A 418 -22.66 -7.56 -10.81
N TRP A 419 -22.21 -8.51 -11.64
CA TRP A 419 -20.94 -8.41 -12.34
C TRP A 419 -20.88 -7.20 -13.28
N ALA A 420 -21.96 -6.89 -14.01
CA ALA A 420 -22.00 -5.73 -14.90
C ALA A 420 -21.86 -4.39 -14.16
N VAL A 421 -22.50 -4.23 -12.98
CA VAL A 421 -22.33 -3.05 -12.13
C VAL A 421 -20.92 -2.98 -11.57
N LEU A 422 -20.38 -4.11 -11.08
CA LEU A 422 -19.04 -4.18 -10.49
C LEU A 422 -17.95 -3.83 -11.52
N GLU A 423 -17.97 -4.42 -12.71
CA GLU A 423 -16.98 -4.17 -13.78
C GLU A 423 -16.92 -2.69 -14.21
N ARG A 424 -18.07 -2.00 -14.23
CA ARG A 424 -18.11 -0.56 -14.50
C ARG A 424 -17.41 0.26 -13.40
N HIS A 425 -17.62 -0.11 -12.14
CA HIS A 425 -16.95 0.54 -11.00
C HIS A 425 -15.45 0.19 -10.94
N MET A 426 -15.06 -1.04 -11.31
CA MET A 426 -13.64 -1.42 -11.49
C MET A 426 -12.98 -0.59 -12.58
N GLY A 427 -13.62 -0.43 -13.74
CA GLY A 427 -13.10 0.39 -14.83
C GLY A 427 -12.94 1.88 -14.44
N ALA A 428 -13.92 2.44 -13.72
CA ALA A 428 -13.82 3.79 -13.18
C ALA A 428 -12.67 3.93 -12.15
N ALA A 429 -12.52 2.99 -11.24
CA ALA A 429 -11.42 2.97 -10.26
C ALA A 429 -10.03 2.81 -10.90
N ALA A 430 -9.93 2.04 -11.99
CA ALA A 430 -8.69 1.90 -12.75
C ALA A 430 -8.30 3.19 -13.48
N GLN A 431 -9.29 3.91 -14.04
CA GLN A 431 -9.07 5.22 -14.65
C GLN A 431 -8.69 6.30 -13.60
N GLU A 432 -9.33 6.27 -12.43
CA GLU A 432 -8.95 7.11 -11.29
C GLU A 432 -7.50 6.83 -10.85
N ARG A 433 -7.11 5.55 -10.77
CA ARG A 433 -5.73 5.17 -10.44
C ARG A 433 -4.71 5.66 -11.47
N GLU A 434 -5.00 5.57 -12.77
CA GLU A 434 -4.13 6.15 -13.81
C GLU A 434 -3.98 7.67 -13.64
N SER A 435 -5.08 8.39 -13.36
CA SER A 435 -5.05 9.82 -13.03
C SER A 435 -4.19 10.14 -11.78
N PHE A 436 -4.24 9.28 -10.75
CA PHE A 436 -3.40 9.43 -9.55
C PHE A 436 -1.92 9.21 -9.86
N ASP A 437 -1.58 8.21 -10.67
CA ASP A 437 -0.20 7.95 -11.08
C ASP A 437 0.35 9.10 -11.95
N ASP A 438 -0.47 9.68 -12.84
CA ASP A 438 -0.14 10.88 -13.63
C ASP A 438 0.00 12.16 -12.79
N ARG A 439 -0.71 12.27 -11.64
CA ARG A 439 -0.50 13.35 -10.66
C ARG A 439 0.81 13.13 -9.90
N ALA A 440 1.04 11.92 -9.39
CA ALA A 440 2.25 11.55 -8.66
C ALA A 440 3.53 11.81 -9.47
N ASP A 441 3.56 11.40 -10.75
CA ASP A 441 4.74 11.61 -11.60
C ASP A 441 5.04 13.08 -11.87
N ARG A 442 4.01 13.94 -11.97
CA ARG A 442 4.18 15.40 -12.07
C ARG A 442 4.74 15.98 -10.77
N ILE A 443 4.14 15.65 -9.62
CA ILE A 443 4.59 16.13 -8.31
C ILE A 443 6.04 15.73 -8.04
N VAL A 444 6.41 14.48 -8.37
CA VAL A 444 7.78 13.96 -8.23
C VAL A 444 8.76 14.73 -9.12
N ALA A 445 8.43 14.94 -10.40
CA ALA A 445 9.29 15.67 -11.33
C ALA A 445 9.45 17.16 -10.95
N GLU A 446 8.37 17.80 -10.49
CA GLU A 446 8.42 19.20 -10.03
C GLU A 446 9.16 19.34 -8.69
N TYR A 447 9.01 18.39 -7.76
CA TYR A 447 9.81 18.34 -6.53
C TYR A 447 11.31 18.23 -6.81
N ASP A 448 11.71 17.33 -7.73
CA ASP A 448 13.13 17.11 -8.04
C ASP A 448 13.80 18.38 -8.62
N ALA A 449 13.02 19.33 -9.19
CA ALA A 449 13.50 20.65 -9.61
C ALA A 449 13.65 21.67 -8.46
N VAL A 450 12.87 21.56 -7.38
CA VAL A 450 12.86 22.49 -6.23
C VAL A 450 13.71 21.96 -5.05
N ARG A 451 14.09 20.68 -5.08
CA ARG A 451 14.87 19.95 -4.05
C ARG A 451 16.16 20.65 -3.55
N GLY A 452 16.73 21.57 -4.33
CA GLY A 452 17.91 22.35 -3.92
C GLY A 452 17.68 23.29 -2.72
N LEU A 453 16.44 23.59 -2.36
CA LEU A 453 16.08 24.37 -1.18
C LEU A 453 16.10 23.51 0.11
N ALA A 454 16.92 23.89 1.07
CA ALA A 454 16.97 23.26 2.40
C ALA A 454 15.85 23.74 3.36
N GLY A 455 14.63 23.93 2.86
CA GLY A 455 13.46 24.38 3.65
C GLY A 455 12.66 23.22 4.29
N GLU A 456 11.93 23.49 5.38
CA GLU A 456 11.05 22.51 6.03
C GLU A 456 9.95 22.02 5.08
N THR A 457 9.38 22.93 4.28
CA THR A 457 8.41 22.68 3.21
C THR A 457 8.95 21.66 2.21
N THR A 458 10.19 21.87 1.73
CA THR A 458 10.86 20.97 0.77
C THR A 458 11.18 19.61 1.39
N GLN A 459 11.58 19.56 2.67
CA GLN A 459 11.80 18.29 3.39
C GLN A 459 10.51 17.50 3.66
N ARG A 460 9.38 18.19 3.89
CA ARG A 460 8.06 17.54 4.03
C ARG A 460 7.58 17.01 2.68
N LEU A 461 7.69 17.83 1.62
CA LEU A 461 7.36 17.45 0.25
C LEU A 461 8.19 16.25 -0.23
N GLY A 462 9.49 16.19 0.06
CA GLY A 462 10.34 15.05 -0.28
C GLY A 462 9.87 13.73 0.33
N ARG A 463 9.41 13.73 1.59
CA ARG A 463 8.85 12.53 2.24
C ARG A 463 7.52 12.10 1.62
N LEU A 464 6.66 13.05 1.24
CA LEU A 464 5.45 12.73 0.49
C LEU A 464 5.79 12.19 -0.90
N ALA A 465 6.76 12.78 -1.62
CA ALA A 465 7.22 12.28 -2.92
C ALA A 465 7.74 10.84 -2.85
N ASP A 466 8.46 10.45 -1.80
CA ASP A 466 8.87 9.06 -1.57
C ASP A 466 7.68 8.14 -1.25
N THR A 467 6.70 8.63 -0.50
CA THR A 467 5.43 7.91 -0.25
C THR A 467 4.63 7.70 -1.54
N LEU A 468 4.52 8.73 -2.40
CA LEU A 468 3.89 8.65 -3.72
C LEU A 468 4.63 7.66 -4.64
N ARG A 469 5.97 7.69 -4.67
CA ARG A 469 6.79 6.71 -5.41
C ARG A 469 6.54 5.27 -4.94
N ALA A 470 6.30 5.06 -3.64
CA ALA A 470 5.96 3.75 -3.08
C ALA A 470 4.51 3.33 -3.40
N GLN A 471 3.54 4.23 -3.23
CA GLN A 471 2.13 4.01 -3.57
C GLN A 471 1.92 3.71 -5.06
N ARG A 472 2.69 4.36 -5.95
CA ARG A 472 2.71 4.09 -7.39
C ARG A 472 3.15 2.66 -7.75
N ARG A 473 4.03 2.05 -6.94
CA ARG A 473 4.51 0.67 -7.16
C ARG A 473 3.52 -0.40 -6.68
N LEU A 474 2.50 -0.01 -5.89
CA LEU A 474 1.40 -0.91 -5.54
C LEU A 474 0.56 -1.21 -6.79
N GLY A 475 0.08 -2.45 -6.89
CA GLY A 475 -0.86 -2.88 -7.92
C GLY A 475 -2.31 -2.50 -7.57
N PRO A 476 -3.29 -3.43 -7.64
CA PRO A 476 -4.65 -3.13 -7.20
C PRO A 476 -4.67 -2.75 -5.71
N MET A 477 -5.43 -1.70 -5.36
CA MET A 477 -5.46 -1.09 -4.03
C MET A 477 -6.84 -1.21 -3.37
N SER A 478 -6.85 -1.46 -2.05
CA SER A 478 -8.06 -1.31 -1.22
C SER A 478 -8.66 0.10 -1.26
N ALA A 479 -9.93 0.25 -0.87
CA ALA A 479 -10.57 1.57 -0.73
C ALA A 479 -9.78 2.50 0.20
N ALA A 480 -9.32 1.97 1.33
CA ALA A 480 -8.56 2.73 2.33
C ALA A 480 -7.19 3.18 1.78
N ALA A 481 -6.51 2.32 1.02
CA ALA A 481 -5.24 2.69 0.38
C ALA A 481 -5.43 3.73 -0.73
N ARG A 482 -6.50 3.67 -1.53
CA ARG A 482 -6.83 4.70 -2.53
C ARG A 482 -7.19 6.05 -1.91
N SER A 483 -8.00 6.05 -0.85
CA SER A 483 -8.32 7.27 -0.10
C SER A 483 -7.06 7.93 0.47
N ARG A 484 -6.14 7.14 1.05
CA ARG A 484 -4.82 7.63 1.47
C ARG A 484 -3.98 8.16 0.31
N TYR A 485 -3.98 7.51 -0.87
CA TYR A 485 -3.23 7.99 -2.03
C TYR A 485 -3.76 9.35 -2.52
N ALA A 486 -5.08 9.52 -2.60
CA ALA A 486 -5.71 10.80 -2.91
C ALA A 486 -5.31 11.90 -1.91
N GLN A 487 -5.41 11.63 -0.60
CA GLN A 487 -4.95 12.58 0.43
C GLN A 487 -3.45 12.91 0.31
N THR A 488 -2.61 11.90 0.07
CA THR A 488 -1.15 12.08 -0.12
C THR A 488 -0.85 12.99 -1.31
N LEU A 489 -1.63 12.87 -2.39
CA LEU A 489 -1.52 13.75 -3.57
C LEU A 489 -1.96 15.18 -3.25
N ASP A 490 -3.12 15.36 -2.62
CA ASP A 490 -3.67 16.68 -2.30
C ASP A 490 -2.76 17.45 -1.32
N ASP A 491 -2.20 16.76 -0.31
CA ASP A 491 -1.21 17.31 0.63
C ASP A 491 0.09 17.70 -0.09
N ALA A 492 0.56 16.86 -1.02
CA ALA A 492 1.80 17.10 -1.76
C ALA A 492 1.65 18.22 -2.81
N GLU A 493 0.50 18.34 -3.48
CA GLU A 493 0.21 19.45 -4.39
C GLU A 493 0.16 20.79 -3.64
N THR A 494 -0.41 20.79 -2.42
CA THR A 494 -0.43 21.97 -1.54
C THR A 494 0.99 22.41 -1.16
N LEU A 495 1.81 21.49 -0.64
CA LEU A 495 3.20 21.76 -0.27
C LEU A 495 4.10 22.10 -1.47
N LEU A 496 3.80 21.56 -2.66
CA LEU A 496 4.50 21.90 -3.89
C LEU A 496 4.20 23.34 -4.32
N ALA A 497 2.95 23.80 -4.22
CA ALA A 497 2.60 25.19 -4.48
C ALA A 497 3.32 26.15 -3.50
N GLU A 498 3.40 25.79 -2.22
CA GLU A 498 4.16 26.54 -1.20
C GLU A 498 5.66 26.56 -1.52
N ALA A 499 6.28 25.40 -1.78
CA ALA A 499 7.70 25.31 -2.12
C ALA A 499 8.06 26.07 -3.42
N GLN A 500 7.16 26.08 -4.42
CA GLN A 500 7.33 26.89 -5.63
C GLN A 500 7.24 28.39 -5.35
N ALA A 501 6.38 28.82 -4.42
CA ALA A 501 6.29 30.22 -4.01
C ALA A 501 7.56 30.64 -3.23
N GLU A 502 8.04 29.81 -2.30
CA GLU A 502 9.32 29.98 -1.61
C GLU A 502 10.50 30.08 -2.59
N TYR A 503 10.55 29.20 -3.60
CA TYR A 503 11.60 29.20 -4.62
C TYR A 503 11.59 30.46 -5.49
N ARG A 504 10.42 30.92 -5.93
CA ARG A 504 10.29 32.18 -6.68
C ARG A 504 10.70 33.37 -5.82
N ALA A 505 10.26 33.43 -4.56
CA ALA A 505 10.67 34.49 -3.63
C ALA A 505 12.19 34.48 -3.39
N ALA A 506 12.81 33.31 -3.23
CA ALA A 506 14.26 33.18 -3.11
C ALA A 506 14.98 33.65 -4.38
N GLN A 507 14.50 33.27 -5.57
CA GLN A 507 15.04 33.76 -6.84
C GLN A 507 14.89 35.28 -7.01
N GLU A 508 13.74 35.84 -6.64
CA GLU A 508 13.49 37.30 -6.69
C GLU A 508 14.41 38.05 -5.72
N VAL A 509 14.66 37.52 -4.51
CA VAL A 509 15.65 38.06 -3.57
C VAL A 509 17.05 38.01 -4.19
N THR A 510 17.51 36.87 -4.69
CA THR A 510 18.83 36.74 -5.33
C THR A 510 18.96 37.70 -6.53
N ALA A 511 17.92 37.86 -7.35
CA ALA A 511 17.91 38.77 -8.49
C ALA A 511 17.85 40.26 -8.09
N THR A 512 17.22 40.60 -6.97
CA THR A 512 17.08 41.99 -6.49
C THR A 512 18.33 42.49 -5.78
N PHE A 513 19.02 41.61 -5.04
CA PHE A 513 20.24 41.97 -4.31
C PHE A 513 21.53 41.74 -5.13
N GLY A 514 21.59 40.70 -5.96
CA GLY A 514 22.80 40.29 -6.68
C GLY A 514 23.91 39.77 -5.74
N ASP A 515 24.92 39.11 -6.33
CA ASP A 515 26.04 38.51 -5.58
C ASP A 515 26.81 39.55 -4.73
N ASP A 516 26.94 40.79 -5.23
CA ASP A 516 27.69 41.86 -4.56
C ASP A 516 27.00 42.38 -3.29
N ALA A 517 25.67 42.49 -3.24
CA ALA A 517 25.00 43.05 -2.05
C ALA A 517 24.83 42.02 -0.92
N LEU A 518 24.66 40.74 -1.25
CA LEU A 518 24.60 39.66 -0.25
C LEU A 518 25.97 39.44 0.40
N SER A 519 27.05 39.52 -0.38
CA SER A 519 28.43 39.52 0.12
C SER A 519 28.68 40.68 1.11
N GLY A 520 28.16 41.87 0.80
CA GLY A 520 28.24 43.04 1.69
C GLY A 520 27.41 42.94 2.98
N LEU A 521 26.27 42.22 2.96
CA LEU A 521 25.40 42.02 4.13
C LEU A 521 25.93 40.94 5.09
N LEU A 522 26.49 39.86 4.56
CA LEU A 522 27.09 38.79 5.38
C LEU A 522 28.39 39.25 6.08
N GLY A 523 29.18 40.12 5.42
CA GLY A 523 30.37 40.74 6.02
C GLY A 523 30.10 41.67 7.23
N VAL A 524 28.83 42.01 7.52
CA VAL A 524 28.46 42.83 8.70
C VAL A 524 28.22 41.98 9.95
N PHE A 525 28.03 40.66 9.82
CA PHE A 525 27.85 39.76 10.95
C PHE A 525 29.17 39.11 11.44
N GLU A 526 30.27 39.24 10.69
CA GLU A 526 31.62 38.84 11.14
C GLU A 526 32.28 39.90 12.04
N LEU A 527 31.69 40.19 13.21
CA LEU A 527 32.39 40.95 14.25
C LEU A 527 32.11 40.42 15.66
N GLY A 528 32.49 39.17 15.94
CA GLY A 528 32.24 38.62 17.29
C GLY A 528 32.68 37.19 17.65
N ALA A 529 33.56 36.51 16.90
CA ALA A 529 34.07 35.20 17.34
C ALA A 529 35.53 34.95 16.92
N LEU A 530 36.45 34.95 17.89
CA LEU A 530 37.83 34.53 17.67
C LEU A 530 37.94 33.00 17.73
N GLY A 531 38.26 32.39 16.59
CA GLY A 531 39.12 31.21 16.51
C GLY A 531 38.55 29.86 16.97
N GLN A 532 37.72 29.23 16.12
CA GLN A 532 37.86 27.81 15.77
C GLN A 532 36.90 27.47 14.61
N GLU A 533 37.43 27.05 13.47
CA GLU A 533 36.61 26.49 12.38
C GLU A 533 36.12 25.08 12.75
N PRO A 534 34.80 24.81 12.75
CA PRO A 534 34.30 23.46 12.86
C PRO A 534 34.41 22.77 11.49
N SER A 535 35.31 21.80 11.39
CA SER A 535 35.40 20.90 10.23
C SER A 535 34.08 20.13 10.04
N VAL A 536 33.37 20.39 8.94
CA VAL A 536 32.21 19.58 8.53
C VAL A 536 32.69 18.18 8.15
N PRO A 537 32.08 17.09 8.66
CA PRO A 537 32.39 15.74 8.18
C PRO A 537 31.83 15.57 6.77
N ALA A 538 32.72 15.41 5.78
CA ALA A 538 32.34 15.18 4.39
C ALA A 538 31.73 13.78 4.20
N ASP A 539 30.68 13.70 3.40
CA ASP A 539 29.99 12.46 3.04
C ASP A 539 30.90 11.59 2.13
N PRO A 540 31.37 10.40 2.56
CA PRO A 540 32.53 9.72 1.97
C PRO A 540 32.26 9.00 0.64
N THR A 541 31.14 9.29 -0.02
CA THR A 541 30.69 8.65 -1.28
C THR A 541 30.40 9.63 -2.42
N ALA A 542 30.43 10.94 -2.17
CA ALA A 542 30.25 11.94 -3.23
C ALA A 542 31.43 11.91 -4.23
N ALA A 543 31.13 11.86 -5.53
CA ALA A 543 32.15 12.04 -6.56
C ALA A 543 32.59 13.51 -6.56
N GLU A 544 33.88 13.75 -6.37
CA GLU A 544 34.43 15.11 -6.38
C GLU A 544 34.55 15.60 -7.82
N VAL A 545 34.14 16.84 -8.07
CA VAL A 545 34.12 17.46 -9.40
C VAL A 545 34.93 18.75 -9.38
N TRP A 546 35.82 18.92 -10.35
CA TRP A 546 36.52 20.18 -10.65
C TRP A 546 36.08 20.69 -12.02
N THR A 547 35.89 21.99 -12.12
CA THR A 547 35.66 22.72 -13.37
C THR A 547 36.84 23.64 -13.63
N LEU A 548 37.51 23.44 -14.75
CA LEU A 548 38.80 24.05 -15.11
C LEU A 548 38.72 24.72 -16.48
N GLN A 549 39.48 25.80 -16.67
CA GLN A 549 39.68 26.43 -17.99
C GLN A 549 41.14 26.88 -18.10
N GLY A 550 41.92 26.21 -18.95
CA GLY A 550 43.38 26.30 -18.93
C GLY A 550 43.95 26.04 -17.53
N CYS A 551 44.74 26.99 -17.02
CA CYS A 551 45.33 26.90 -15.69
C CYS A 551 44.42 27.39 -14.54
N MET A 552 43.19 27.85 -14.81
CA MET A 552 42.28 28.40 -13.81
C MET A 552 41.28 27.36 -13.29
N LEU A 553 41.15 27.24 -11.97
CA LEU A 553 40.05 26.54 -11.32
C LEU A 553 38.84 27.47 -11.17
N LEU A 554 37.73 27.10 -11.80
CA LEU A 554 36.46 27.83 -11.75
C LEU A 554 35.55 27.31 -10.63
N SER A 555 35.53 25.99 -10.40
CA SER A 555 34.78 25.36 -9.30
C SER A 555 35.42 24.03 -8.89
N GLY A 556 35.22 23.60 -7.64
CA GLY A 556 35.70 22.32 -7.11
C GLY A 556 36.59 22.43 -5.85
N PRO A 557 36.97 21.29 -5.24
CA PRO A 557 37.85 21.25 -4.08
C PRO A 557 39.19 21.95 -4.33
N ARG A 558 39.65 22.78 -3.39
CA ARG A 558 41.00 23.39 -3.40
C ARG A 558 41.95 22.58 -2.50
N ASP A 559 42.30 21.39 -2.98
CA ASP A 559 43.20 20.44 -2.30
C ASP A 559 44.63 20.45 -2.88
N GLU A 560 45.52 19.65 -2.30
CA GLU A 560 46.91 19.49 -2.80
C GLU A 560 47.00 18.95 -4.23
N ILE A 561 45.91 18.35 -4.75
CA ILE A 561 45.84 17.73 -6.09
C ILE A 561 45.40 18.76 -7.15
N THR A 562 44.80 19.86 -6.74
CA THR A 562 44.32 20.94 -7.62
C THR A 562 45.41 21.53 -8.52
N VAL A 563 46.61 21.78 -7.98
CA VAL A 563 47.74 22.34 -8.74
C VAL A 563 48.37 21.32 -9.72
N PRO A 564 48.60 20.05 -9.33
CA PRO A 564 48.89 18.99 -10.30
C PRO A 564 47.84 18.87 -11.42
N LEU A 565 46.55 19.00 -11.08
CA LEU A 565 45.44 18.83 -12.02
C LEU A 565 45.34 19.98 -13.04
N THR A 566 45.45 21.25 -12.62
CA THR A 566 45.48 22.40 -13.56
C THR A 566 46.65 22.29 -14.55
N ASN A 567 47.82 21.87 -14.10
CA ASN A 567 48.99 21.64 -14.95
C ASN A 567 48.76 20.50 -15.96
N LEU A 568 48.12 19.41 -15.54
CA LEU A 568 47.82 18.26 -16.40
C LEU A 568 46.77 18.60 -17.46
N ILE A 569 45.73 19.36 -17.11
CA ILE A 569 44.73 19.86 -18.05
C ILE A 569 45.35 20.85 -19.04
N THR A 570 46.20 21.78 -18.59
CA THR A 570 46.92 22.70 -19.48
C THR A 570 47.77 21.94 -20.51
N LEU A 571 48.48 20.89 -20.08
CA LEU A 571 49.25 20.02 -21.00
C LEU A 571 48.34 19.24 -21.97
N ALA A 572 47.16 18.80 -21.53
CA ALA A 572 46.18 18.12 -22.38
C ALA A 572 45.62 19.06 -23.46
N GLU A 573 45.39 20.34 -23.14
CA GLU A 573 45.01 21.37 -24.11
C GLU A 573 46.11 21.63 -25.16
N ASP A 574 47.37 21.78 -24.73
CA ASP A 574 48.52 21.94 -25.63
C ASP A 574 48.71 20.75 -26.58
N MET A 575 48.30 19.55 -26.16
CA MET A 575 48.31 18.32 -26.98
C MET A 575 47.04 18.13 -27.83
N GLY A 576 46.04 19.01 -27.72
CA GLY A 576 44.78 18.91 -28.46
C GLY A 576 43.86 17.76 -28.02
N VAL A 577 43.99 17.31 -26.76
CA VAL A 577 43.17 16.23 -26.19
C VAL A 577 41.81 16.78 -25.74
N THR A 578 40.72 16.02 -25.98
CA THR A 578 39.36 16.36 -25.53
C THR A 578 38.90 15.55 -24.33
N ASP A 579 39.46 14.34 -24.13
CA ASP A 579 39.01 13.39 -23.13
C ASP A 579 40.23 12.69 -22.51
N LEU A 580 40.26 12.58 -21.18
CA LEU A 580 41.40 12.03 -20.46
C LEU A 580 40.93 11.20 -19.25
N THR A 581 41.33 9.93 -19.20
CA THR A 581 41.03 9.03 -18.09
C THR A 581 42.31 8.63 -17.36
N MET A 582 42.32 8.74 -16.03
CA MET A 582 43.45 8.32 -15.19
C MET A 582 42.97 7.34 -14.12
N ASP A 583 43.80 6.37 -13.77
CA ASP A 583 43.54 5.45 -12.66
C ASP A 583 44.67 5.51 -11.63
N SER A 584 44.31 5.54 -10.36
CA SER A 584 45.23 5.40 -9.22
C SER A 584 44.81 4.22 -8.34
N ALA A 585 45.62 3.89 -7.34
CA ALA A 585 45.43 2.71 -6.48
C ALA A 585 44.11 2.68 -5.66
N GLY A 586 43.30 3.74 -5.69
CA GLY A 586 41.95 3.76 -5.09
C GLY A 586 40.93 4.67 -5.78
N HIS A 587 41.28 5.32 -6.89
CA HIS A 587 40.41 6.28 -7.56
C HIS A 587 40.49 6.19 -9.09
N ARG A 588 39.36 6.39 -9.75
CA ARG A 588 39.26 6.61 -11.20
C ARG A 588 38.92 8.08 -11.45
N TRP A 589 39.67 8.68 -12.35
CA TRP A 589 39.51 10.07 -12.79
C TRP A 589 39.05 10.08 -14.24
N ALA A 590 38.08 10.93 -14.56
CA ALA A 590 37.67 11.21 -15.94
C ALA A 590 37.55 12.72 -16.13
N ALA A 591 38.24 13.24 -17.12
CA ALA A 591 38.24 14.63 -17.54
C ALA A 591 37.70 14.72 -18.97
N GLN A 592 36.71 15.57 -19.20
CA GLN A 592 36.13 15.82 -20.51
C GLN A 592 36.08 17.32 -20.80
N ARG A 593 36.43 17.70 -22.03
CA ARG A 593 36.36 19.07 -22.53
C ARG A 593 35.07 19.30 -23.32
N ASP A 594 34.38 20.40 -23.05
CA ASP A 594 33.19 20.80 -23.80
C ASP A 594 33.52 21.64 -25.04
N ALA A 595 32.47 22.08 -25.75
CA ALA A 595 32.59 22.89 -26.96
C ALA A 595 33.01 24.36 -26.70
N GLU A 596 32.93 24.83 -25.45
CA GLU A 596 33.36 26.17 -25.02
C GLU A 596 34.80 26.17 -24.48
N GLY A 597 35.42 24.98 -24.39
CA GLY A 597 36.79 24.77 -23.94
C GLY A 597 36.93 24.56 -22.44
N LEU A 598 35.81 24.42 -21.72
CA LEU A 598 35.75 24.09 -20.30
C LEU A 598 36.10 22.62 -20.08
N TRP A 599 36.84 22.31 -19.02
CA TRP A 599 37.11 20.94 -18.58
C TRP A 599 36.33 20.60 -17.32
N GLN A 600 35.56 19.52 -17.39
CA GLN A 600 34.95 18.90 -16.22
C GLN A 600 35.74 17.65 -15.83
N VAL A 601 36.35 17.67 -14.65
CA VAL A 601 37.10 16.53 -14.09
C VAL A 601 36.30 15.92 -12.94
N THR A 602 36.16 14.60 -12.94
CA THR A 602 35.49 13.84 -11.87
C THR A 602 36.48 12.87 -11.22
N ARG A 603 36.44 12.76 -9.88
CA ARG A 603 37.13 11.74 -9.08
C ARG A 603 36.09 10.82 -8.47
N THR A 604 36.16 9.55 -8.84
CA THR A 604 35.34 8.47 -8.28
C THR A 604 36.23 7.50 -7.53
N ARG A 605 35.79 7.02 -6.37
CA ARG A 605 36.49 5.95 -5.65
C ARG A 605 36.20 4.62 -6.36
N ARG A 606 37.23 3.78 -6.51
CA ARG A 606 37.09 2.41 -7.05
C ARG A 606 36.60 1.43 -5.99
#